data_AF-A0AAU3V9A6-F1
#
_entry.id   AF-A0AAU3V9A6-F1
#
_cell.length_a   1.000
_cell.length_b   1.000
_cell.length_c   1.000
_cell.angle_alpha   90.00
_cell.angle_beta   90.00
_cell.angle_gamma   90.00
#
_symmetry.space_group_name_H-M   'P 1'
#
loop_
_entity.id
_entity.type
_entity.pdbx_description
1 polymer ?
#
loop_
_entity_poly.entity_id
_entity_poly.type
_entity_poly.pdbx_seq_one_letter_code
_entity_poly.pdbx_strand_id
1 'polypeptide(L)'
;MSLLGAVLVFVGATGCAGDPDAGTNGVGKLPAGTIEKRARTAADAADTVRLSGTVVSKGRAYTLDMRLRGNGGLGEVTSEGSTFELLRVGDDLYLKAGAGFYGDQVGAKLKNKYVKVPAGDPTYDQFSGFTDKEVLLEGLFVLHGELAVGDHRSVGGVRTIAVTADGGNGGTIDVSLEGKPYPLRYERAGGAGTLTMADWGKDFTLRAPDEDDVVDYGKAVTQ
;
A
#
# COMPACT_ATOMS: atom_id res chain seq x y z
N MET A 1 -6.84 -62.47 -33.97
CA MET A 1 -6.81 -61.00 -33.87
C MET A 1 -8.25 -60.51 -33.74
N SER A 2 -8.73 -60.32 -32.51
CA SER A 2 -10.02 -59.65 -32.27
C SER A 2 -9.84 -58.68 -31.12
N LEU A 3 -9.84 -57.39 -31.46
CA LEU A 3 -9.74 -56.24 -30.56
C LEU A 3 -11.01 -56.15 -29.69
N LEU A 4 -10.86 -56.17 -28.37
CA LEU A 4 -11.88 -55.67 -27.46
C LEU A 4 -11.73 -54.15 -27.33
N GLY A 5 -12.77 -53.41 -27.73
CA GLY A 5 -12.88 -51.97 -27.53
C GLY A 5 -13.26 -51.63 -26.10
N ALA A 6 -12.44 -50.82 -25.43
CA ALA A 6 -12.77 -50.22 -24.15
C ALA A 6 -13.39 -48.84 -24.38
N VAL A 7 -14.69 -48.70 -24.05
CA VAL A 7 -15.39 -47.42 -23.99
C VAL A 7 -15.03 -46.76 -22.65
N LEU A 8 -14.22 -45.69 -22.69
CA LEU A 8 -14.01 -44.81 -21.54
C LEU A 8 -15.19 -43.84 -21.45
N VAL A 9 -16.02 -44.00 -20.42
CA VAL A 9 -17.05 -43.04 -20.04
C VAL A 9 -16.37 -41.93 -19.22
N PHE A 10 -16.20 -40.75 -19.83
CA PHE A 10 -15.80 -39.53 -19.10
C PHE A 10 -17.02 -38.99 -18.36
N VAL A 11 -17.08 -39.20 -17.04
CA VAL A 11 -18.06 -38.55 -16.17
C VAL A 11 -17.54 -37.14 -15.87
N GLY A 12 -18.04 -36.15 -16.59
CA GLY A 12 -17.78 -34.74 -16.30
C GLY A 12 -18.43 -34.34 -14.98
N ALA A 13 -17.63 -34.15 -13.93
CA ALA A 13 -18.07 -33.51 -12.70
C ALA A 13 -18.27 -32.02 -12.96
N THR A 14 -19.48 -31.62 -13.37
CA THR A 14 -19.91 -30.22 -13.28
C THR A 14 -20.11 -29.90 -11.81
N GLY A 15 -19.02 -29.52 -11.13
CA GLY A 15 -19.11 -28.91 -9.81
C GLY A 15 -20.01 -27.69 -9.91
N CYS A 16 -21.07 -27.65 -9.10
CA CYS A 16 -21.88 -26.46 -8.91
C CYS A 16 -21.00 -25.36 -8.31
N ALA A 17 -20.31 -24.60 -9.16
CA ALA A 17 -19.70 -23.35 -8.76
C ALA A 17 -20.85 -22.39 -8.44
N GLY A 18 -21.12 -22.20 -7.15
CA GLY A 18 -22.07 -21.18 -6.70
C GLY A 18 -21.64 -19.78 -7.17
N ASP A 19 -22.58 -18.84 -7.23
CA ASP A 19 -22.30 -17.44 -7.57
C ASP A 19 -21.19 -16.91 -6.63
N PRO A 20 -19.98 -16.57 -7.15
CA PRO A 20 -18.87 -16.10 -6.32
C PRO A 20 -19.19 -14.75 -5.64
N ASP A 21 -20.17 -14.02 -6.16
CA ASP A 21 -20.69 -12.77 -5.60
C ASP A 21 -21.88 -12.98 -4.65
N ALA A 22 -22.25 -14.21 -4.33
CA ALA A 22 -23.27 -14.46 -3.31
C ALA A 22 -22.85 -13.84 -1.96
N GLY A 23 -23.72 -12.99 -1.42
CA GLY A 23 -23.49 -12.29 -0.15
C GLY A 23 -22.34 -11.27 -0.17
N THR A 24 -21.95 -10.76 -1.34
CA THR A 24 -20.99 -9.65 -1.46
C THR A 24 -21.68 -8.29 -1.47
N ASN A 25 -20.90 -7.22 -1.46
CA ASN A 25 -21.36 -5.83 -1.59
C ASN A 25 -21.85 -5.47 -3.02
N GLY A 26 -21.87 -6.43 -3.95
CA GLY A 26 -22.35 -6.28 -5.31
C GLY A 26 -21.40 -5.57 -6.28
N VAL A 27 -20.21 -5.13 -5.83
CA VAL A 27 -19.27 -4.43 -6.72
C VAL A 27 -18.71 -5.35 -7.81
N GLY A 28 -18.54 -6.65 -7.54
CA GLY A 28 -18.01 -7.64 -8.50
C GLY A 28 -18.86 -7.84 -9.76
N LYS A 29 -20.13 -7.42 -9.75
CA LYS A 29 -21.05 -7.51 -10.89
C LYS A 29 -21.03 -6.27 -11.80
N LEU A 30 -20.19 -5.29 -11.50
CA LEU A 30 -20.13 -4.01 -12.23
C LEU A 30 -19.05 -4.02 -13.31
N PRO A 31 -19.15 -3.14 -14.32
CA PRO A 31 -18.05 -2.93 -15.28
C PRO A 31 -16.77 -2.47 -14.57
N ALA A 32 -15.60 -2.87 -15.10
CA ALA A 32 -14.29 -2.63 -14.50
C ALA A 32 -14.03 -1.17 -14.08
N GLY A 33 -14.31 -0.22 -14.96
CA GLY A 33 -14.16 1.22 -14.64
C GLY A 33 -15.11 1.71 -13.54
N THR A 34 -16.26 1.06 -13.33
CA THR A 34 -17.14 1.37 -12.20
C THR A 34 -16.61 0.78 -10.90
N ILE A 35 -16.00 -0.41 -10.94
CA ILE A 35 -15.33 -1.03 -9.78
C ILE A 35 -14.17 -0.13 -9.33
N GLU A 36 -13.27 0.24 -10.25
CA GLU A 36 -12.14 1.14 -9.97
C GLU A 36 -12.61 2.46 -9.35
N LYS A 37 -13.61 3.12 -9.97
CA LYS A 37 -14.12 4.39 -9.48
C LYS A 37 -14.70 4.29 -8.07
N ARG A 38 -15.45 3.21 -7.78
CA ARG A 38 -16.01 2.98 -6.44
C ARG A 38 -14.90 2.69 -5.42
N ALA A 39 -13.87 1.97 -5.81
CA ALA A 39 -12.73 1.70 -4.95
C ALA A 39 -11.94 2.96 -4.61
N ARG A 40 -11.68 3.81 -5.61
CA ARG A 40 -11.08 5.13 -5.41
C ARG A 40 -11.91 5.99 -4.48
N THR A 41 -13.21 6.13 -4.76
CA THR A 41 -14.12 6.91 -3.93
C THR A 41 -14.13 6.41 -2.47
N ALA A 42 -14.10 5.10 -2.26
CA ALA A 42 -14.05 4.52 -0.92
C ALA A 42 -12.72 4.84 -0.23
N ALA A 43 -11.59 4.70 -0.93
CA ALA A 43 -10.25 5.00 -0.41
C ALA A 43 -10.10 6.48 -0.02
N ASP A 44 -10.54 7.40 -0.88
CA ASP A 44 -10.48 8.84 -0.64
C ASP A 44 -11.31 9.25 0.58
N ALA A 45 -12.48 8.63 0.75
CA ALA A 45 -13.39 8.88 1.86
C ALA A 45 -12.97 8.22 3.19
N ALA A 46 -11.94 7.36 3.20
CA ALA A 46 -11.48 6.73 4.44
C ALA A 46 -10.58 7.67 5.23
N ASP A 47 -10.84 7.84 6.53
CA ASP A 47 -10.02 8.72 7.38
C ASP A 47 -8.58 8.21 7.51
N THR A 48 -8.43 6.89 7.63
CA THR A 48 -7.15 6.22 7.89
C THR A 48 -6.95 4.98 7.03
N VAL A 49 -5.68 4.61 6.82
CA VAL A 49 -5.26 3.38 6.14
C VAL A 49 -3.88 2.95 6.64
N ARG A 50 -3.60 1.65 6.63
CA ARG A 50 -2.23 1.11 6.67
C ARG A 50 -1.81 0.68 5.28
N LEU A 51 -0.68 1.18 4.81
CA LEU A 51 -0.11 0.86 3.50
C LEU A 51 1.26 0.21 3.70
N SER A 52 1.48 -0.93 3.04
CA SER A 52 2.76 -1.65 3.09
C SER A 52 3.21 -2.10 1.70
N GLY A 53 4.51 -2.03 1.42
CA GLY A 53 5.12 -2.53 0.18
C GLY A 53 6.17 -1.58 -0.38
N THR A 54 6.64 -1.85 -1.61
CA THR A 54 7.78 -1.12 -2.19
C THR A 54 7.34 0.04 -3.08
N VAL A 55 7.93 1.22 -2.85
CA VAL A 55 7.82 2.40 -3.72
C VAL A 55 9.19 2.79 -4.27
N VAL A 56 9.20 3.44 -5.43
CA VAL A 56 10.42 4.02 -5.99
C VAL A 56 10.31 5.53 -5.92
N SER A 57 11.31 6.19 -5.33
CA SER A 57 11.41 7.64 -5.25
C SER A 57 12.83 8.07 -5.56
N LYS A 58 12.99 9.06 -6.45
CA LYS A 58 14.31 9.55 -6.93
C LYS A 58 15.26 8.42 -7.37
N GLY A 59 14.72 7.40 -8.05
CA GLY A 59 15.48 6.23 -8.54
C GLY A 59 15.86 5.19 -7.48
N ARG A 60 15.43 5.35 -6.22
CA ARG A 60 15.72 4.44 -5.11
C ARG A 60 14.46 3.73 -4.65
N ALA A 61 14.59 2.45 -4.33
CA ALA A 61 13.49 1.64 -3.79
C ALA A 61 13.42 1.78 -2.27
N TYR A 62 12.20 1.99 -1.77
CA TYR A 62 11.87 2.08 -0.34
C TYR A 62 10.77 1.08 -0.04
N THR A 63 10.95 0.26 0.99
CA THR A 63 9.86 -0.56 1.53
C THR A 63 9.20 0.23 2.65
N LEU A 64 7.90 0.45 2.51
CA LEU A 64 7.08 1.19 3.45
C LEU A 64 6.24 0.23 4.29
N ASP A 65 6.01 0.57 5.54
CA ASP A 65 4.91 0.08 6.38
C ASP A 65 4.37 1.25 7.20
N MET A 66 3.37 1.93 6.67
CA MET A 66 2.90 3.23 7.14
C MET A 66 1.44 3.18 7.54
N ARG A 67 1.10 3.80 8.68
CA ARG A 67 -0.27 4.19 9.02
C ARG A 67 -0.45 5.66 8.66
N LEU A 68 -1.49 5.96 7.89
CA LEU A 68 -1.69 7.24 7.23
C LEU A 68 -3.05 7.82 7.59
N ARG A 69 -3.11 9.13 7.77
CA ARG A 69 -4.34 9.92 7.91
C ARG A 69 -4.16 11.29 7.25
N GLY A 70 -5.20 12.11 7.22
CA GLY A 70 -5.19 13.37 6.46
C GLY A 70 -4.12 14.39 6.88
N ASN A 71 -3.65 14.38 8.13
CA ASN A 71 -2.65 15.33 8.62
C ASN A 71 -1.26 14.70 8.89
N GLY A 72 -0.98 13.52 8.34
CA GLY A 72 0.31 12.87 8.52
C GLY A 72 0.23 11.35 8.63
N GLY A 73 1.31 10.77 9.12
CA GLY A 73 1.43 9.33 9.24
C GLY A 73 2.59 8.92 10.12
N LEU A 74 2.60 7.64 10.50
CA LEU A 74 3.68 7.04 11.28
C LEU A 74 3.97 5.64 10.78
N GLY A 75 5.23 5.24 10.83
CA GLY A 75 5.61 3.89 10.43
C GLY A 75 7.09 3.74 10.15
N GLU A 76 7.42 2.63 9.50
CA GLU A 76 8.78 2.26 9.18
C GLU A 76 9.05 2.35 7.69
N VAL A 77 10.26 2.77 7.36
CA VAL A 77 10.78 2.84 6.00
C VAL A 77 12.11 2.12 5.97
N THR A 78 12.24 1.16 5.06
CA THR A 78 13.49 0.44 4.81
C THR A 78 14.09 0.82 3.47
N SER A 79 15.38 1.14 3.47
CA SER A 79 16.19 1.44 2.28
C SER A 79 17.57 0.81 2.42
N GLU A 80 18.05 0.11 1.39
CA GLU A 80 19.41 -0.49 1.36
C GLU A 80 19.76 -1.32 2.62
N GLY A 81 18.76 -2.02 3.18
CA GLY A 81 18.94 -2.85 4.38
C GLY A 81 18.91 -2.09 5.71
N SER A 82 18.74 -0.77 5.69
CA SER A 82 18.55 0.06 6.90
C SER A 82 17.10 0.47 7.06
N THR A 83 16.58 0.35 8.28
CA THR A 83 15.22 0.79 8.64
C THR A 83 15.28 2.04 9.51
N PHE A 84 14.38 2.97 9.23
CA PHE A 84 14.13 4.16 10.04
C PHE A 84 12.62 4.38 10.23
N GLU A 85 12.26 5.03 11.33
CA GLU A 85 10.90 5.40 11.66
C GLU A 85 10.62 6.82 11.15
N LEU A 86 9.44 7.03 10.58
CA LEU A 86 8.91 8.34 10.24
C LEU A 86 7.67 8.61 11.10
N LEU A 87 7.54 9.86 11.51
CA LEU A 87 6.34 10.40 12.15
C LEU A 87 6.11 11.81 11.60
N ARG A 88 4.95 12.07 11.02
CA ARG A 88 4.53 13.42 10.63
C ARG A 88 3.27 13.81 11.37
N VAL A 89 3.25 15.01 11.95
CA VAL A 89 2.08 15.60 12.61
C VAL A 89 1.88 17.01 12.06
N GLY A 90 0.89 17.19 11.19
CA GLY A 90 0.75 18.42 10.41
C GLY A 90 1.96 18.61 9.48
N ASP A 91 2.66 19.73 9.66
CA ASP A 91 3.87 20.08 8.91
C ASP A 91 5.16 19.64 9.62
N ASP A 92 5.07 19.10 10.83
CA ASP A 92 6.25 18.67 11.57
C ASP A 92 6.59 17.22 11.22
N LEU A 93 7.72 17.03 10.55
CA LEU A 93 8.28 15.72 10.22
C LEU A 93 9.40 15.35 11.19
N TYR A 94 9.32 14.14 11.72
CA TYR A 94 10.28 13.55 12.63
C TYR A 94 10.81 12.25 12.04
N LEU A 95 12.12 12.08 12.08
CA LEU A 95 12.83 10.89 11.64
C LEU A 95 13.60 10.28 12.81
N LYS A 96 13.46 8.98 13.02
CA LYS A 96 14.23 8.27 14.04
C LYS A 96 14.94 7.09 13.39
N ALA A 97 16.26 7.09 13.50
CA ALA A 97 17.09 6.06 12.88
C ALA A 97 18.31 5.72 13.73
N GLY A 98 18.86 4.53 13.49
CA GLY A 98 20.05 4.04 14.18
C GLY A 98 21.36 4.37 13.46
N ALA A 99 22.45 3.74 13.92
CA ALA A 99 23.78 3.88 13.35
C ALA A 99 23.88 3.49 11.86
N GLY A 100 23.04 2.56 11.38
CA GLY A 100 23.00 2.22 9.95
C GLY A 100 22.61 3.39 9.03
N PHE A 101 21.88 4.37 9.57
CA PHE A 101 21.48 5.58 8.83
C PHE A 101 22.41 6.77 9.10
N TYR A 102 22.77 7.00 10.36
CA TYR A 102 23.54 8.18 10.77
C TYR A 102 25.06 7.96 10.89
N GLY A 103 25.54 6.72 10.75
CA GLY A 103 26.89 6.33 11.16
C GLY A 103 27.03 6.18 12.69
N ASP A 104 28.05 5.47 13.14
CA ASP A 104 28.19 5.04 14.55
C ASP A 104 28.19 6.19 15.56
N GLN A 105 28.96 7.25 15.29
CA GLN A 105 29.13 8.35 16.25
C GLN A 105 27.84 9.16 16.45
N VAL A 106 27.12 9.44 15.36
CA VAL A 106 25.87 10.21 15.41
C VAL A 106 24.74 9.30 15.87
N GLY A 107 24.67 8.07 15.35
CA GLY A 107 23.67 7.08 15.75
C GLY A 107 23.72 6.72 17.24
N ALA A 108 24.90 6.71 17.87
CA ALA A 108 25.00 6.54 19.31
C ALA A 108 24.38 7.70 20.11
N LYS A 109 24.51 8.94 19.63
CA LYS A 109 23.93 10.14 20.26
C LYS A 109 22.43 10.24 20.03
N LEU A 110 21.96 9.82 18.86
CA LEU A 110 20.55 9.87 18.45
C LEU A 110 19.80 8.58 18.76
N LYS A 111 20.41 7.67 19.54
CA LYS A 111 19.77 6.42 19.91
C LYS A 111 18.44 6.72 20.62
N ASN A 112 17.35 6.22 20.04
CA ASN A 112 15.99 6.42 20.50
C ASN A 112 15.48 7.88 20.47
N LYS A 113 16.15 8.78 19.75
CA LYS A 113 15.71 10.17 19.57
C LYS A 113 15.14 10.37 18.17
N TYR A 114 14.12 11.22 18.09
CA TYR A 114 13.63 11.77 16.84
C TYR A 114 14.45 12.98 16.45
N VAL A 115 14.79 13.08 15.18
CA VAL A 115 15.29 14.31 14.57
C VAL A 115 14.13 15.02 13.90
N LYS A 116 13.88 16.27 14.27
CA LYS A 116 12.94 17.11 13.52
C LYS A 116 13.59 17.53 12.21
N VAL A 117 12.94 17.23 11.08
CA VAL A 117 13.46 17.53 9.74
C VAL A 117 12.97 18.93 9.34
N PRO A 118 13.87 19.88 9.03
CA PRO A 118 13.46 21.22 8.61
C PRO A 118 12.68 21.19 7.29
N ALA A 119 11.59 21.96 7.18
CA ALA A 119 10.76 22.01 5.96
C ALA A 119 11.50 22.49 4.70
N GLY A 120 12.63 23.19 4.85
CA GLY A 120 13.49 23.61 3.74
C GLY A 120 14.56 22.59 3.33
N ASP A 121 14.65 21.45 4.01
CA ASP A 121 15.60 20.39 3.70
C ASP A 121 15.02 19.48 2.59
N PRO A 122 15.76 19.14 1.52
CA PRO A 122 15.28 18.23 0.47
C PRO A 122 14.84 16.83 0.97
N THR A 123 15.31 16.43 2.15
CA THR A 123 14.91 15.22 2.87
C THR A 123 13.46 15.32 3.33
N TYR A 124 13.00 16.52 3.70
CA TYR A 124 11.63 16.78 4.10
C TYR A 124 10.65 16.44 2.98
N ASP A 125 10.85 16.99 1.77
CA ASP A 125 9.96 16.77 0.62
C ASP A 125 9.83 15.28 0.29
N GLN A 126 10.95 14.56 0.39
CA GLN A 126 10.96 13.13 0.09
C GLN A 126 10.18 12.32 1.13
N PHE A 127 10.44 12.52 2.41
CA PHE A 127 9.87 11.70 3.47
C PHE A 127 8.48 12.14 3.91
N SER A 128 8.14 13.42 3.76
CA SER A 128 6.76 13.89 3.94
C SER A 128 5.81 13.19 2.97
N GLY A 129 6.22 12.96 1.71
CA GLY A 129 5.46 12.17 0.74
C GLY A 129 5.19 10.71 1.17
N PHE A 130 6.06 10.09 1.98
CA PHE A 130 5.82 8.74 2.53
C PHE A 130 4.84 8.73 3.70
N THR A 131 4.54 9.91 4.25
CA THR A 131 3.58 10.10 5.35
C THR A 131 2.30 10.80 4.86
N ASP A 132 2.13 10.92 3.54
CA ASP A 132 0.99 11.56 2.93
C ASP A 132 0.04 10.52 2.33
N LYS A 133 -1.18 10.47 2.86
CA LYS A 133 -2.20 9.51 2.44
C LYS A 133 -2.59 9.73 0.99
N GLU A 134 -2.85 10.98 0.60
CA GLU A 134 -3.38 11.30 -0.73
C GLU A 134 -2.32 11.01 -1.79
N VAL A 135 -1.08 11.47 -1.58
CA VAL A 135 0.04 11.21 -2.49
C VAL A 135 0.27 9.71 -2.69
N LEU A 136 0.26 8.92 -1.61
CA LEU A 136 0.47 7.47 -1.73
C LEU A 136 -0.70 6.75 -2.39
N LEU A 137 -1.95 7.15 -2.10
CA LEU A 137 -3.14 6.55 -2.71
C LEU A 137 -3.27 6.92 -4.19
N GLU A 138 -2.93 8.14 -4.60
CA GLU A 138 -2.88 8.53 -6.02
C GLU A 138 -1.96 7.60 -6.83
N GLY A 139 -0.82 7.22 -6.25
CA GLY A 139 0.14 6.27 -6.83
C GLY A 139 -0.36 4.82 -6.97
N LEU A 140 -1.51 4.45 -6.38
CA LEU A 140 -2.12 3.12 -6.50
C LEU A 140 -3.03 2.99 -7.70
N PHE A 141 -3.68 4.08 -8.10
CA PHE A 141 -4.69 4.05 -9.16
C PHE A 141 -4.13 4.50 -10.51
N VAL A 142 -2.84 4.27 -10.71
CA VAL A 142 -2.17 4.45 -12.00
C VAL A 142 -2.31 3.14 -12.78
N LEU A 143 -3.53 2.89 -13.24
CA LEU A 143 -3.84 1.77 -14.14
C LEU A 143 -3.72 2.27 -15.58
N HIS A 144 -2.86 1.61 -16.37
CA HIS A 144 -2.59 2.03 -17.75
C HIS A 144 -3.24 1.10 -18.77
N GLY A 145 -3.97 1.66 -19.72
CA GLY A 145 -4.63 0.90 -20.79
C GLY A 145 -6.08 0.54 -20.49
N GLU A 146 -6.62 -0.41 -21.25
CA GLU A 146 -8.02 -0.83 -21.13
C GLU A 146 -8.27 -1.62 -19.85
N LEU A 147 -9.32 -1.25 -19.10
CA LEU A 147 -9.69 -1.92 -17.85
C LEU A 147 -10.59 -3.12 -18.11
N ALA A 148 -10.30 -4.24 -17.46
CA ALA A 148 -11.11 -5.44 -17.48
C ALA A 148 -11.38 -5.96 -16.05
N VAL A 149 -12.50 -6.66 -15.89
CA VAL A 149 -12.79 -7.42 -14.66
C VAL A 149 -11.97 -8.71 -14.75
N GLY A 150 -11.12 -8.93 -13.75
CA GLY A 150 -10.31 -10.13 -13.61
C GLY A 150 -10.95 -11.15 -12.67
N ASP A 151 -10.13 -12.03 -12.12
CA ASP A 151 -10.58 -13.12 -11.27
C ASP A 151 -11.07 -12.66 -9.90
N HIS A 152 -11.98 -13.44 -9.31
CA HIS A 152 -12.22 -13.40 -7.87
C HIS A 152 -11.01 -13.97 -7.12
N ARG A 153 -10.50 -13.21 -6.14
CA ARG A 153 -9.30 -13.57 -5.36
C ARG A 153 -9.54 -13.42 -3.86
N SER A 154 -8.52 -13.71 -3.05
CA SER A 154 -8.53 -13.44 -1.61
C SER A 154 -7.25 -12.68 -1.22
N VAL A 155 -7.42 -11.59 -0.46
CA VAL A 155 -6.31 -10.81 0.11
C VAL A 155 -6.50 -10.74 1.63
N GLY A 156 -5.58 -11.32 2.39
CA GLY A 156 -5.68 -11.35 3.86
C GLY A 156 -6.95 -12.04 4.38
N GLY A 157 -7.50 -13.00 3.63
CA GLY A 157 -8.75 -13.69 3.97
C GLY A 157 -10.02 -12.96 3.51
N VAL A 158 -9.93 -11.74 2.97
CA VAL A 158 -11.06 -10.98 2.43
C VAL A 158 -11.28 -11.34 0.97
N ARG A 159 -12.53 -11.62 0.58
CA ARG A 159 -12.88 -11.86 -0.83
C ARG A 159 -12.73 -10.57 -1.65
N THR A 160 -12.14 -10.69 -2.82
CA THR A 160 -11.86 -9.56 -3.71
C THR A 160 -12.20 -9.87 -5.15
N ILE A 161 -12.41 -8.82 -5.94
CA ILE A 161 -12.47 -8.88 -7.40
C ILE A 161 -11.28 -8.12 -7.97
N ALA A 162 -10.53 -8.73 -8.87
CA ALA A 162 -9.44 -8.07 -9.55
C ALA A 162 -9.97 -7.12 -10.64
N VAL A 163 -9.38 -5.95 -10.75
CA VAL A 163 -9.50 -5.07 -11.93
C VAL A 163 -8.12 -4.98 -12.55
N THR A 164 -8.01 -5.47 -13.79
CA THR A 164 -6.75 -5.50 -14.54
C THR A 164 -6.74 -4.38 -15.56
N ALA A 165 -5.55 -3.89 -15.91
CA ALA A 165 -5.34 -2.92 -16.98
C ALA A 165 -4.41 -3.52 -18.05
N ASP A 166 -4.78 -3.40 -19.32
CA ASP A 166 -4.03 -3.95 -20.47
C ASP A 166 -3.66 -5.43 -20.28
N GLY A 167 -4.66 -6.26 -19.94
CA GLY A 167 -4.45 -7.68 -19.66
C GLY A 167 -3.59 -7.95 -18.41
N GLY A 168 -3.42 -6.96 -17.53
CA GLY A 168 -2.60 -7.03 -16.32
C GLY A 168 -1.22 -6.36 -16.48
N ASN A 169 -0.77 -6.08 -17.71
CA ASN A 169 0.51 -5.42 -17.96
C ASN A 169 0.52 -3.97 -17.46
N GLY A 170 -0.64 -3.32 -17.47
CA GLY A 170 -0.88 -1.99 -16.92
C GLY A 170 -1.14 -1.94 -15.42
N GLY A 171 -1.02 -3.10 -14.73
CA GLY A 171 -1.27 -3.26 -13.31
C GLY A 171 -2.60 -3.95 -13.00
N THR A 172 -2.74 -4.40 -11.74
CA THR A 172 -3.94 -5.05 -11.23
C THR A 172 -4.26 -4.54 -9.83
N ILE A 173 -5.51 -4.16 -9.58
CA ILE A 173 -6.00 -3.79 -8.25
C ILE A 173 -7.04 -4.79 -7.77
N ASP A 174 -6.86 -5.33 -6.57
CA ASP A 174 -7.83 -6.22 -5.92
C ASP A 174 -8.74 -5.39 -5.02
N VAL A 175 -10.04 -5.42 -5.31
CA VAL A 175 -11.06 -4.60 -4.64
C VAL A 175 -11.93 -5.49 -3.74
N SER A 176 -12.15 -5.05 -2.49
CA SER A 176 -12.98 -5.78 -1.52
C SER A 176 -14.40 -6.00 -2.03
N LEU A 177 -14.83 -7.25 -1.96
CA LEU A 177 -16.23 -7.66 -2.16
C LEU A 177 -17.05 -7.59 -0.85
N GLU A 178 -16.42 -7.21 0.26
CA GLU A 178 -17.04 -7.19 1.59
C GLU A 178 -17.08 -5.77 2.14
N GLY A 179 -18.23 -5.34 2.66
CA GLY A 179 -18.43 -3.98 3.17
C GLY A 179 -18.15 -2.91 2.10
N LYS A 180 -17.37 -1.89 2.46
CA LYS A 180 -16.93 -0.85 1.51
C LYS A 180 -15.93 -1.46 0.50
N PRO A 181 -15.97 -1.06 -0.77
CA PRO A 181 -15.13 -1.65 -1.82
C PRO A 181 -13.70 -1.09 -1.76
N TYR A 182 -13.02 -1.22 -0.64
CA TYR A 182 -11.65 -0.73 -0.50
C TYR A 182 -10.68 -1.50 -1.40
N PRO A 183 -9.68 -0.82 -1.98
CA PRO A 183 -8.58 -1.52 -2.61
C PRO A 183 -7.72 -2.19 -1.51
N LEU A 184 -7.37 -3.45 -1.71
CA LEU A 184 -6.62 -4.24 -0.72
C LEU A 184 -5.21 -4.59 -1.19
N ARG A 185 -5.02 -4.72 -2.51
CA ARG A 185 -3.72 -4.99 -3.11
C ARG A 185 -3.62 -4.32 -4.47
N TYR A 186 -2.45 -3.78 -4.79
CA TYR A 186 -2.10 -3.26 -6.11
C TYR A 186 -0.80 -3.92 -6.58
N GLU A 187 -0.91 -4.71 -7.64
CA GLU A 187 0.20 -5.30 -8.37
C GLU A 187 0.58 -4.34 -9.49
N ARG A 188 1.78 -3.77 -9.42
CA ARG A 188 2.23 -2.73 -10.35
C ARG A 188 2.55 -3.30 -11.72
N ALA A 189 2.33 -2.46 -12.74
CA ALA A 189 2.74 -2.71 -14.11
C ALA A 189 4.22 -3.16 -14.21
N GLY A 190 4.52 -4.01 -15.18
CA GLY A 190 5.88 -4.47 -15.46
C GLY A 190 6.56 -5.23 -14.31
N GLY A 191 5.80 -5.73 -13.32
CA GLY A 191 6.36 -6.45 -12.17
C GLY A 191 7.07 -5.54 -11.17
N ALA A 192 6.76 -4.24 -11.14
CA ALA A 192 7.40 -3.25 -10.27
C ALA A 192 7.02 -3.36 -8.77
N GLY A 193 6.63 -4.55 -8.33
CA GLY A 193 6.28 -4.87 -6.95
C GLY A 193 4.79 -4.73 -6.64
N THR A 194 4.48 -4.93 -5.36
CA THR A 194 3.12 -4.97 -4.82
C THR A 194 2.98 -4.02 -3.66
N LEU A 195 1.85 -3.30 -3.62
CA LEU A 195 1.41 -2.51 -2.48
C LEU A 195 0.17 -3.19 -1.88
N THR A 196 0.09 -3.23 -0.56
CA THR A 196 -1.05 -3.78 0.19
C THR A 196 -1.62 -2.70 1.08
N MET A 197 -2.95 -2.64 1.15
CA MET A 197 -3.66 -1.70 2.01
C MET A 197 -4.56 -2.47 2.96
N ALA A 198 -4.47 -2.12 4.23
CA ALA A 198 -5.19 -2.75 5.32
C ALA A 198 -5.68 -1.69 6.32
N ASP A 199 -6.41 -2.15 7.34
CA ASP A 199 -6.81 -1.30 8.48
C ASP A 199 -7.56 -0.01 8.08
N TRP A 200 -8.27 -0.04 6.95
CA TRP A 200 -9.09 1.07 6.47
C TRP A 200 -10.08 1.55 7.53
N GLY A 201 -10.02 2.84 7.87
CA GLY A 201 -10.89 3.47 8.86
C GLY A 201 -10.64 3.05 10.31
N LYS A 202 -9.58 2.27 10.60
CA LYS A 202 -9.16 2.01 11.98
C LYS A 202 -8.44 3.24 12.53
N ASP A 203 -9.02 3.85 13.56
CA ASP A 203 -8.50 5.11 14.09
C ASP A 203 -7.14 4.94 14.79
N PHE A 204 -6.32 5.99 14.71
CA PHE A 204 -5.07 6.11 15.44
C PHE A 204 -4.72 7.59 15.65
N THR A 205 -4.02 7.89 16.74
CA THR A 205 -3.62 9.26 17.08
C THR A 205 -2.18 9.51 16.69
N LEU A 206 -1.94 10.65 16.05
CA LEU A 206 -0.62 11.22 15.84
C LEU A 206 -0.32 12.19 16.98
N ARG A 207 0.84 12.03 17.62
CA ARG A 207 1.33 12.90 18.69
C ARG A 207 2.78 13.24 18.39
N ALA A 208 3.13 14.51 18.48
CA ALA A 208 4.54 14.90 18.46
C ALA A 208 5.28 14.18 19.59
N PRO A 209 6.54 13.79 19.40
CA PRO A 209 7.35 13.26 20.49
C PRO A 209 7.55 14.32 21.57
N ASP A 210 7.84 13.88 22.79
CA ASP A 210 8.19 14.78 23.89
C ASP A 210 9.47 15.55 23.56
N GLU A 211 9.61 16.79 24.05
CA GLU A 211 10.75 17.66 23.73
C GLU A 211 12.10 17.01 24.04
N ASP A 212 12.18 16.26 25.15
CA ASP A 212 13.38 15.54 25.54
C ASP A 212 13.76 14.44 24.53
N ASP A 213 12.80 13.93 23.76
CA ASP A 213 12.98 12.91 22.73
C ASP A 213 13.21 13.46 21.32
N VAL A 214 13.27 14.79 21.17
CA VAL A 214 13.50 15.46 19.89
C VAL A 214 14.85 16.17 19.88
N VAL A 215 15.58 16.01 18.78
CA VAL A 215 16.75 16.81 18.42
C VAL A 215 16.39 17.65 17.20
N ASP A 216 16.42 18.97 17.35
CA ASP A 216 16.19 19.91 16.25
C ASP A 216 17.54 20.36 15.64
N TYR A 217 17.90 19.75 14.51
CA TYR A 217 19.04 20.19 13.73
C TYR A 217 18.59 21.31 12.79
N GLY A 218 18.73 22.56 13.25
CA GLY A 218 18.48 23.72 12.41
C GLY A 218 19.22 23.67 11.06
N LYS A 219 18.48 24.00 10.00
CA LYS A 219 18.85 24.23 8.58
C LYS A 219 19.45 23.08 7.73
N ALA A 220 19.93 21.97 8.28
CA ALA A 220 20.29 20.79 7.45
C ALA A 220 20.48 19.52 8.29
N VAL A 221 19.93 18.39 7.83
CA VAL A 221 20.20 17.05 8.42
C VAL A 221 21.24 16.27 7.61
N THR A 222 21.65 16.76 6.44
CA THR A 222 22.63 16.12 5.55
C THR A 222 24.00 16.79 5.60
N GLN A 223 25.05 16.04 5.94
CA GLN A 223 26.42 16.28 5.44
C GLN A 223 26.61 15.50 4.14
#